data_AF-A0A969F2A6-F1
#
_entry.id   AF-A0A969F2A6-F1
#
_cell.length_a   1.000
_cell.length_b   1.000
_cell.length_c   1.000
_cell.angle_alpha   90.00
_cell.angle_beta   90.00
_cell.angle_gamma   90.00
#
_symmetry.space_group_name_H-M   'P 1'
#
loop_
_entity.id
_entity.type
_entity.pdbx_description
1 polymer ?
#
loop_
_entity_poly.entity_id
_entity_poly.type
_entity_poly.pdbx_seq_one_letter_code
_entity_poly.pdbx_strand_id
1 'polypeptide(L)'
;MREKLFRQRPLLTFSQLLILVVILVALFAALNLNHRAEAGRQVGAGESVLRAELDLEVTRQVELQATLEYVQSEEYVAAYARDEGGYLLPGEKRVVPLTIEVTPQPTPMPPPTPDPANQARPWQAWWRLLTDAPQPSP
;
A
#
# COMPACT_ATOMS: atom_id res chain seq x y z
N MET A 1 -41.53 24.77 -77.38
CA MET A 1 -41.74 25.81 -76.34
C MET A 1 -42.96 25.36 -75.52
N ARG A 2 -42.97 25.04 -74.24
CA ARG A 2 -42.14 25.35 -73.06
C ARG A 2 -42.28 24.22 -72.02
N GLU A 3 -41.27 24.11 -71.18
CA GLU A 3 -40.99 23.02 -70.25
C GLU A 3 -42.04 22.85 -69.13
N LYS A 4 -42.37 21.59 -68.82
CA LYS A 4 -43.11 21.23 -67.61
C LYS A 4 -42.14 21.24 -66.43
N LEU A 5 -42.12 22.37 -65.73
CA LEU A 5 -41.34 22.62 -64.53
C LEU A 5 -41.64 21.55 -63.47
N PHE A 6 -40.61 20.77 -63.13
CA PHE A 6 -40.62 19.84 -62.01
C PHE A 6 -40.98 20.60 -60.72
N ARG A 7 -42.21 20.40 -60.24
CA ARG A 7 -42.64 20.92 -58.95
C ARG A 7 -42.06 20.05 -57.85
N GLN A 8 -40.82 20.32 -57.47
CA GLN A 8 -40.19 19.72 -56.29
C GLN A 8 -41.02 20.14 -55.05
N ARG A 9 -41.79 19.20 -54.51
CA ARG A 9 -42.33 19.35 -53.16
C ARG A 9 -41.13 19.27 -52.22
N PRO A 10 -40.88 20.24 -51.34
CA PRO A 10 -39.82 20.11 -50.36
C PRO A 10 -40.13 18.88 -49.49
N LEU A 11 -39.22 17.91 -49.46
CA LEU A 11 -39.38 16.64 -48.75
C LEU A 11 -39.39 16.83 -47.21
N LEU A 12 -39.12 18.04 -46.73
CA LEU A 12 -39.01 18.42 -45.32
C LEU A 12 -39.72 19.77 -45.08
N THR A 13 -40.58 19.80 -44.07
CA THR A 13 -41.22 21.04 -43.60
C THR A 13 -40.20 21.91 -42.85
N PHE A 14 -40.32 23.24 -42.90
CA PHE A 14 -39.40 24.17 -42.22
C PHE A 14 -39.17 23.82 -40.73
N SER A 15 -40.23 23.43 -40.01
CA SER A 15 -40.14 22.99 -38.62
C SER A 15 -39.30 21.72 -38.43
N GLN A 16 -39.35 20.77 -39.38
CA GLN A 16 -38.53 19.55 -39.34
C GLN A 16 -37.05 19.88 -39.58
N LEU A 17 -36.76 20.86 -40.44
CA LEU A 17 -35.40 21.34 -40.69
C LEU A 17 -34.83 22.03 -39.44
N LEU A 18 -35.64 22.83 -38.74
CA LEU A 18 -35.24 23.49 -37.50
C LEU A 18 -34.92 22.48 -36.39
N ILE A 19 -35.77 21.45 -36.22
CA ILE A 19 -35.53 20.35 -35.26
C ILE A 19 -34.24 19.59 -35.61
N LEU A 20 -34.02 19.28 -36.89
CA LEU A 20 -32.80 18.60 -37.35
C LEU A 20 -31.54 19.42 -36.99
N VAL A 21 -31.57 20.73 -37.20
CA VAL A 21 -30.46 21.63 -36.85
C VAL A 21 -30.20 21.63 -35.35
N VAL A 22 -31.24 21.71 -34.52
CA VAL A 22 -31.09 21.66 -33.06
C VAL A 22 -30.49 20.33 -32.61
N ILE A 23 -30.94 19.21 -33.19
CA ILE A 23 -30.37 17.88 -32.89
C ILE A 23 -28.90 17.81 -33.28
N LEU A 24 -28.53 18.32 -34.47
CA LEU A 24 -27.14 18.37 -34.91
C LEU A 24 -26.25 19.21 -33.99
N VAL A 25 -26.73 20.37 -33.57
CA VAL A 25 -26.02 21.25 -32.63
C VAL A 25 -25.86 20.58 -31.28
N ALA A 26 -26.92 19.95 -30.76
CA ALA A 26 -26.88 19.22 -29.49
C ALA A 26 -25.90 18.04 -29.55
N LEU A 27 -25.90 17.28 -30.65
CA LEU A 27 -24.98 16.18 -30.86
C LEU A 27 -23.53 16.67 -30.93
N PHE A 28 -23.28 17.74 -31.68
CA PHE A 28 -21.94 18.36 -31.77
C PHE A 28 -21.45 18.86 -30.41
N ALA A 29 -22.32 19.53 -29.64
CA ALA A 29 -22.00 19.99 -28.31
C ALA A 29 -21.68 18.82 -27.36
N ALA A 30 -22.48 17.76 -27.39
CA ALA A 30 -22.26 16.57 -26.57
C ALA A 30 -20.91 15.90 -26.87
N LEU A 31 -20.55 15.73 -28.15
CA LEU A 31 -19.25 15.16 -28.54
C LEU A 31 -18.08 16.04 -28.09
N ASN A 32 -18.16 17.36 -28.30
CA ASN A 32 -17.11 18.29 -27.91
C ASN A 32 -16.92 18.34 -26.38
N LEU A 33 -18.01 18.32 -25.62
CA LEU A 33 -17.96 18.28 -24.15
C LEU A 33 -17.33 16.96 -23.65
N ASN A 34 -17.64 15.84 -24.31
CA ASN A 34 -17.07 14.54 -23.93
C ASN A 34 -15.56 14.49 -24.17
N HIS A 35 -15.09 14.97 -25.33
CA HIS A 35 -13.66 15.07 -25.63
C HIS A 35 -12.90 16.00 -24.66
N ARG A 36 -13.50 17.14 -24.29
CA ARG A 36 -12.91 18.06 -23.31
C ARG A 36 -12.85 17.45 -21.90
N ALA A 37 -13.87 16.69 -21.51
CA ALA A 37 -13.90 16.00 -20.22
C ALA A 37 -12.82 14.91 -20.13
N GLU A 38 -12.58 14.17 -21.21
CA GLU A 38 -11.51 13.17 -21.27
C GLU A 38 -10.11 13.80 -21.18
N ALA A 39 -9.87 14.88 -21.94
CA ALA A 39 -8.60 15.61 -21.88
C ALA A 39 -8.35 16.19 -20.47
N GLY A 40 -9.37 16.77 -19.83
CA GLY A 40 -9.25 17.29 -18.47
C GLY A 40 -8.94 16.20 -17.44
N ARG A 41 -9.55 15.00 -17.57
CA ARG A 41 -9.25 13.86 -16.69
C ARG A 41 -7.81 13.38 -16.84
N GLN A 42 -7.29 13.30 -18.07
CA GLN A 42 -5.90 12.87 -18.31
C GLN A 42 -4.89 13.87 -17.75
N VAL A 43 -5.14 15.17 -17.91
CA VAL A 43 -4.28 16.22 -17.34
C VAL A 43 -4.30 16.18 -15.82
N GLY A 44 -5.48 16.08 -15.19
CA GLY A 44 -5.60 16.01 -13.72
C GLY A 44 -4.95 14.75 -13.13
N ALA A 45 -5.10 13.60 -13.78
CA ALA A 45 -4.44 12.37 -13.36
C ALA A 45 -2.90 12.49 -13.46
N GLY A 46 -2.38 13.02 -14.57
CA GLY A 46 -0.95 13.25 -14.73
C GLY A 46 -0.38 14.21 -13.69
N GLU A 47 -1.11 15.27 -13.36
CA GLU A 47 -0.71 16.24 -12.33
C GLU A 47 -0.65 15.61 -10.93
N SER A 48 -1.61 14.76 -10.56
CA SER A 48 -1.60 14.06 -9.28
C SER A 48 -0.45 13.06 -9.13
N VAL A 49 -0.12 12.34 -10.20
CA VAL A 49 1.00 11.39 -10.23
C VAL A 49 2.32 12.14 -10.08
N LEU A 50 2.50 13.23 -10.84
CA LEU A 50 3.73 14.02 -10.79
C LEU A 50 3.93 14.67 -9.41
N ARG A 51 2.85 15.14 -8.76
CA ARG A 51 2.93 15.65 -7.39
C ARG A 51 3.37 14.58 -6.40
N ALA A 52 2.82 13.37 -6.50
CA ALA A 52 3.22 12.28 -5.61
C ALA A 52 4.70 11.91 -5.79
N GLU A 53 5.19 11.90 -7.03
CA GLU A 53 6.61 11.65 -7.32
C GLU A 53 7.51 12.77 -6.78
N LEU A 54 7.09 14.03 -6.91
CA LEU A 54 7.80 15.18 -6.35
C LEU A 54 7.89 15.08 -4.82
N ASP A 55 6.79 14.77 -4.13
CA ASP A 55 6.75 14.68 -2.67
C ASP A 55 7.68 13.55 -2.15
N LEU A 56 7.73 12.42 -2.87
CA LEU A 56 8.66 11.34 -2.57
C LEU A 56 10.12 11.78 -2.73
N GLU A 57 10.47 12.46 -3.83
CA GLU A 57 11.84 12.86 -4.09
C GLU A 57 12.30 13.98 -3.15
N VAL A 58 11.42 14.91 -2.78
CA VAL A 58 11.70 15.94 -1.76
C VAL A 58 11.98 15.29 -0.41
N THR A 59 11.16 14.31 0.00
CA THR A 59 11.38 13.57 1.25
C THR A 59 12.74 12.87 1.23
N ARG A 60 13.05 12.19 0.13
CA ARG A 60 14.33 11.51 -0.06
C ARG A 60 15.51 12.47 0.00
N GLN A 61 15.39 13.65 -0.61
CA GLN A 61 16.45 14.67 -0.58
C GLN A 61 16.74 15.12 0.86
N VAL A 62 15.70 15.33 1.67
CA VAL A 62 15.86 15.72 3.08
C VAL A 62 16.56 14.62 3.87
N GLU A 63 16.15 13.36 3.70
CA GLU A 63 16.79 12.21 4.36
C GLU A 63 18.27 12.06 3.96
N LEU A 64 18.58 12.19 2.67
CA LEU A 64 19.95 12.13 2.18
C LEU A 64 20.80 13.29 2.72
N GLN A 65 20.24 14.49 2.81
CA GLN A 65 20.94 15.65 3.35
C GLN A 65 21.26 15.45 4.84
N ALA A 66 20.31 14.94 5.63
CA ALA A 66 20.52 14.64 7.04
C ALA A 66 21.57 13.53 7.23
N THR A 67 21.54 12.50 6.37
CA THR A 67 22.54 11.41 6.39
C THR A 67 23.93 11.94 6.06
N LEU A 68 24.04 12.80 5.06
CA LEU A 68 25.29 13.43 4.66
C LEU A 68 25.87 14.28 5.79
N GLU A 69 25.04 15.07 6.47
CA GLU A 69 25.44 15.86 7.64
C GLU A 69 25.94 14.96 8.77
N TYR A 70 25.20 13.89 9.09
CA TYR A 70 25.60 12.93 10.12
C TYR A 70 26.93 12.26 9.80
N VAL A 71 27.12 11.75 8.59
CA VAL A 71 28.37 11.07 8.18
C VAL A 71 29.59 12.01 8.20
N GLN A 72 29.39 13.31 8.04
CA GLN A 72 30.46 14.30 8.15
C GLN A 72 30.76 14.75 9.58
N SER A 73 29.95 14.33 10.56
CA SER A 73 30.11 14.73 11.96
C SER A 73 31.24 13.96 12.66
N GLU A 74 31.81 14.57 13.71
CA GLU A 74 32.78 13.89 14.59
C GLU A 74 32.17 12.71 15.34
N GLU A 75 30.87 12.76 15.63
CA GLU A 75 30.13 11.66 16.27
C GLU A 75 30.17 10.40 15.40
N TYR A 76 29.96 10.55 14.09
CA TYR A 76 30.08 9.44 13.15
C TYR A 76 31.50 8.87 13.13
N VAL A 77 32.53 9.73 13.13
CA VAL A 77 33.93 9.28 13.21
C VAL A 77 34.18 8.49 14.49
N ALA A 78 33.67 8.95 15.63
CA ALA A 78 33.84 8.30 16.91
C ALA A 78 33.09 6.95 17.00
N ALA A 79 31.89 6.85 16.42
CA ALA A 79 31.13 5.62 16.32
C ALA A 79 31.84 4.61 15.41
N TYR A 80 32.21 5.03 14.19
CA TYR A 80 32.97 4.20 13.25
C TYR A 80 34.27 3.69 13.88
N ALA A 81 35.02 4.56 14.57
CA ALA A 81 36.27 4.19 15.20
C ALA A 81 36.09 3.07 16.24
N ARG A 82 35.01 3.09 17.03
CA ARG A 82 34.74 2.07 18.06
C ARG A 82 34.17 0.78 17.47
N ASP A 83 33.17 0.91 16.60
CA ASP A 83 32.35 -0.21 16.15
C ASP A 83 33.01 -0.99 15.02
N GLU A 84 33.55 -0.28 14.03
CA GLU A 84 34.15 -0.87 12.83
C GLU A 84 35.69 -0.87 12.88
N GLY A 85 36.28 0.24 13.35
CA GLY A 85 37.72 0.42 13.44
C GLY A 85 38.39 -0.33 14.60
N GLY A 86 37.61 -0.73 15.62
CA GLY A 86 38.12 -1.38 16.83
C GLY A 86 39.10 -0.53 17.64
N TYR A 87 39.09 0.79 17.44
CA TYR A 87 39.89 1.74 18.20
C TYR A 87 39.30 1.95 19.60
N LEU A 88 40.19 2.21 20.55
CA LEU A 88 39.89 2.38 21.97
C LEU A 88 40.56 3.66 22.47
N LEU A 89 39.96 4.33 23.44
CA LEU A 89 40.61 5.43 24.13
C LEU A 89 41.72 4.91 25.06
N PRO A 90 42.71 5.77 25.39
CA PRO A 90 43.71 5.42 26.38
C PRO A 90 43.07 4.99 27.70
N GLY A 91 43.37 3.76 28.15
CA GLY A 91 42.85 3.18 29.40
C GLY A 91 41.63 2.26 29.23
N GLU A 92 41.00 2.23 28.06
CA GLU A 92 39.93 1.27 27.76
C GLU A 92 40.48 -0.13 27.49
N LYS A 93 39.68 -1.16 27.78
CA LYS A 93 40.03 -2.58 27.56
C LYS A 93 38.96 -3.26 26.71
N ARG A 94 39.36 -3.84 25.58
CA ARG A 94 38.48 -4.66 24.74
C ARG A 94 38.31 -6.05 25.36
N VAL A 95 37.08 -6.43 25.66
CA VAL A 95 36.74 -7.77 26.15
C VAL A 95 36.19 -8.56 24.96
N VAL A 96 36.87 -9.65 24.60
CA VAL A 96 36.40 -10.60 23.58
C VAL A 96 35.93 -11.85 24.30
N PRO A 97 34.62 -12.17 24.29
CA PRO A 97 34.13 -13.41 24.86
C PRO A 97 34.74 -14.60 24.13
N LEU A 98 35.43 -15.47 24.88
CA LEU A 98 35.87 -16.76 24.36
C LEU A 98 34.74 -17.75 24.60
N THR A 99 34.13 -18.26 23.53
CA THR A 99 33.24 -19.41 23.64
C THR A 99 34.09 -20.62 23.99
N ILE A 100 33.93 -21.10 25.22
CA ILE A 100 34.49 -22.37 25.65
C ILE A 100 33.48 -23.43 25.24
N GLU A 101 33.90 -24.44 24.46
CA GLU A 101 33.05 -25.61 24.20
C GLU A 101 32.86 -26.38 25.51
N VAL A 102 31.76 -26.09 26.21
CA VAL A 102 31.33 -26.84 27.38
C VAL A 102 30.42 -27.95 26.91
N THR A 103 30.71 -29.20 27.29
CA THR A 103 29.78 -30.32 27.09
C THR A 103 28.46 -29.98 27.78
N PRO A 104 27.33 -29.86 27.04
CA PRO A 104 26.06 -29.50 27.63
C PRO A 104 25.65 -30.56 28.65
N GLN A 105 25.42 -30.13 29.89
CA GLN A 105 24.90 -31.01 30.92
C GLN A 105 23.43 -31.32 30.57
N PRO A 106 22.98 -32.59 30.66
CA PRO A 106 21.60 -32.94 30.33
C PRO A 106 20.64 -32.16 31.24
N THR A 107 19.78 -31.36 30.61
CA THR A 107 18.69 -30.65 31.29
C THR A 107 17.75 -31.69 31.92
N PRO A 108 17.42 -31.60 33.22
CA PRO A 108 16.45 -32.48 33.82
C PRO A 108 15.11 -32.35 33.08
N MET A 109 14.56 -33.50 32.69
CA MET A 109 13.29 -33.55 31.98
C MET A 109 12.18 -33.05 32.92
N PRO A 110 11.31 -32.12 32.49
CA PRO A 110 10.21 -31.68 33.32
C PRO A 110 9.30 -32.87 33.67
N PRO A 111 8.67 -32.87 34.86
CA PRO A 111 7.68 -33.88 35.19
C PRO A 111 6.54 -33.84 34.16
N PRO A 112 5.95 -35.00 33.82
CA PRO A 112 4.85 -35.04 32.86
C PRO A 112 3.71 -34.14 33.35
N THR A 113 3.21 -33.28 32.46
CA THR A 113 2.01 -32.48 32.72
C THR A 113 0.85 -33.46 32.97
N PRO A 114 0.12 -33.36 34.09
CA PRO A 114 -1.04 -34.20 34.34
C PRO A 114 -2.08 -34.01 33.24
N ASP A 115 -2.47 -35.09 32.56
CA ASP A 115 -3.53 -35.03 31.55
C ASP A 115 -4.89 -34.90 32.25
N PRO A 116 -5.64 -33.80 32.07
CA PRO A 116 -6.96 -33.64 32.66
C PRO A 116 -7.97 -34.69 32.16
N ALA A 117 -7.71 -35.40 31.05
CA ALA A 117 -8.52 -36.52 30.59
C ALA A 117 -8.47 -37.72 31.54
N ASN A 118 -7.36 -37.94 32.24
CA ASN A 118 -7.23 -39.03 33.22
C ASN A 118 -8.13 -38.84 34.45
N GLN A 119 -8.59 -37.61 34.70
CA GLN A 119 -9.47 -37.26 35.82
C GLN A 119 -10.92 -37.00 35.37
N ALA A 120 -11.21 -37.05 34.07
CA ALA A 120 -12.52 -36.77 33.52
C ALA A 120 -13.40 -38.03 33.46
N ARG A 121 -14.69 -37.88 33.78
CA ARG A 121 -15.70 -38.92 33.52
C ARG A 121 -15.98 -38.99 32.00
N PRO A 122 -16.39 -40.13 31.43
CA PRO A 122 -16.59 -40.26 29.98
C PRO A 122 -17.50 -39.18 29.37
N TRP A 123 -18.62 -38.83 30.01
CA TRP A 123 -19.54 -37.79 29.54
C TRP A 123 -18.90 -36.39 29.50
N GLN A 124 -17.94 -36.12 30.39
CA GLN A 124 -17.22 -34.85 30.46
C GLN A 124 -16.29 -34.64 29.27
N ALA A 125 -15.70 -35.73 28.76
CA ALA A 125 -14.89 -35.73 27.55
C ALA A 125 -15.76 -35.48 26.32
N TRP A 126 -16.92 -36.14 26.21
CA TRP A 126 -17.87 -35.92 25.12
C TRP A 126 -18.39 -34.49 25.07
N TRP A 127 -18.73 -33.92 26.24
CA TRP A 127 -19.18 -32.53 26.33
C TRP A 127 -18.14 -31.54 25.80
N ARG A 128 -16.87 -31.68 26.21
CA ARG A 128 -15.78 -30.83 25.73
C ARG A 128 -15.57 -30.97 24.22
N LEU A 129 -15.62 -32.19 23.68
CA LEU A 129 -15.46 -32.42 22.25
C LEU A 129 -16.57 -31.76 21.41
N LEU A 130 -17.81 -31.80 21.90
CA LEU A 130 -18.96 -31.30 21.16
C LEU A 130 -19.17 -29.79 21.29
N THR A 131 -18.72 -29.17 22.38
CA THR A 131 -19.08 -27.78 22.71
C THR A 131 -17.90 -26.81 22.79
N ASP A 132 -16.67 -27.32 22.94
CA ASP A 132 -15.46 -26.53 23.22
C ASP A 132 -15.64 -25.50 24.36
N ALA A 133 -16.62 -25.73 25.23
CA ALA A 133 -17.03 -24.83 26.30
C ALA A 133 -16.68 -25.42 27.68
N PRO A 134 -16.36 -24.57 28.68
CA PRO A 134 -16.22 -25.02 30.05
C PRO A 134 -17.54 -25.65 30.53
N GLN A 135 -17.45 -26.70 31.35
CA GLN A 135 -18.64 -27.40 31.84
C GLN A 135 -19.51 -26.44 32.66
N PRO A 136 -20.85 -26.51 32.53
CA PRO A 136 -21.72 -25.78 33.43
C PRO A 136 -21.53 -26.31 34.86
N SER A 137 -21.26 -25.40 35.79
CA SER A 137 -21.25 -25.69 37.22
C SER A 137 -22.67 -26.10 37.66
N PRO A 138 -22.83 -27.05 38.61
CA PRO A 138 -24.12 -27.32 39.23
C PRO A 138 -24.65 -26.10 40.00
#